data_AF-A0AAU5H734-F1
#
_entry.id   AF-A0AAU5H734-F1
#
_cell.length_a   1.000
_cell.length_b   1.000
_cell.length_c   1.000
_cell.angle_alpha   90.00
_cell.angle_beta   90.00
_cell.angle_gamma   90.00
#
_symmetry.space_group_name_H-M   'P 1'
#
loop_
_entity.id
_entity.type
_entity.pdbx_description
1 polymer ?
#
loop_
_entity_poly.entity_id
_entity_poly.type
_entity_poly.pdbx_seq_one_letter_code
_entity_poly.pdbx_strand_id
1 'polypeptide(L)'
;MVSAALLELERHDWSGFRCGCGRSAAHIPEVFRKLLDAKSPEDAVGYRFDGHLEIQSMLFEAAVPAVPVILASLMEELALFARSHLLVTLLFLVSGESHSSELAAGREGLSGECYEKAREGLWVIYREAVSGDTENALDILEIIEEDESRFTAFRAALQERLAKQQKGR
;
A
#
# COMPACT_ATOMS: atom_id res chain seq x y z
N MET A 1 21.07 -3.66 9.32
CA MET A 1 20.83 -2.71 8.23
C MET A 1 19.73 -1.77 8.70
N VAL A 2 19.81 -0.48 8.40
CA VAL A 2 18.75 0.48 8.77
C VAL A 2 17.60 0.31 7.77
N SER A 3 16.37 0.13 8.26
CA SER A 3 15.15 0.01 7.44
C SER A 3 14.44 1.36 7.39
N ALA A 4 14.19 1.86 6.17
CA ALA A 4 13.45 3.11 5.97
C ALA A 4 11.98 2.93 6.40
N ALA A 5 11.42 1.75 6.14
CA ALA A 5 10.06 1.40 6.55
C ALA A 5 9.92 1.44 8.07
N LEU A 6 10.85 0.86 8.83
CA LEU A 6 10.79 0.88 10.29
C LEU A 6 11.00 2.28 10.87
N LEU A 7 11.86 3.10 10.28
CA LEU A 7 12.04 4.50 10.71
C LEU A 7 10.78 5.33 10.45
N GLU A 8 10.14 5.18 9.29
CA GLU A 8 8.87 5.86 9.00
C GLU A 8 7.76 5.34 9.91
N LEU A 9 7.73 4.04 10.21
CA LEU A 9 6.78 3.42 11.13
C LEU A 9 6.89 4.00 12.55
N GLU A 10 8.12 4.21 13.05
CA GLU A 10 8.40 4.74 14.38
C GLU A 10 8.15 6.26 14.51
N ARG A 11 8.05 6.98 13.39
CA ARG A 11 7.78 8.41 13.39
C ARG A 11 6.37 8.77 13.88
N HIS A 12 5.43 7.84 13.78
CA HIS A 12 4.02 8.07 14.07
C HIS A 12 3.62 7.58 15.46
N ASP A 13 2.78 8.37 16.17
CA ASP A 13 2.09 7.88 17.36
C ASP A 13 0.84 7.10 16.97
N TRP A 14 1.03 5.81 16.71
CA TRP A 14 -0.04 4.90 16.32
C TRP A 14 -1.15 4.74 17.35
N SER A 15 -0.90 5.08 18.62
CA SER A 15 -1.93 5.00 19.65
C SER A 15 -3.00 6.08 19.51
N GLY A 16 -2.69 7.17 18.81
CA GLY A 16 -3.60 8.27 18.54
C GLY A 16 -4.57 8.04 17.39
N PHE A 17 -4.35 7.03 16.53
CA PHE A 17 -5.21 6.79 15.36
C PHE A 17 -6.31 5.76 15.63
N ARG A 18 -7.45 6.00 15.00
CA ARG A 18 -8.57 5.05 14.94
C ARG A 18 -8.26 3.88 14.00
N CYS A 19 -8.73 2.70 14.36
CA CYS A 19 -8.53 1.46 13.61
C CYS A 19 -9.86 0.71 13.41
N GLY A 20 -9.97 0.01 12.28
CA GLY A 20 -11.16 -0.78 11.90
C GLY A 20 -11.54 -1.86 12.91
N CYS A 21 -10.59 -2.34 13.72
CA CYS A 21 -10.88 -3.33 14.76
C CYS A 21 -11.57 -2.74 16.01
N GLY A 22 -11.88 -1.44 16.03
CA GLY A 22 -12.56 -0.76 17.14
C GLY A 22 -11.66 -0.42 18.33
N ARG A 23 -10.35 -0.66 18.22
CA ARG A 23 -9.32 -0.26 19.20
C ARG A 23 -8.42 0.83 18.61
N SER A 24 -7.44 1.31 19.37
CA SER A 24 -6.39 2.17 18.79
C SER A 24 -5.50 1.39 17.82
N ALA A 25 -4.85 2.11 16.90
CA ALA A 25 -3.93 1.54 15.92
C ALA A 25 -2.54 1.18 16.50
N ALA A 26 -2.36 1.20 17.83
CA ALA A 26 -1.08 0.92 18.50
C ALA A 26 -0.44 -0.45 18.15
N HIS A 27 -1.24 -1.38 17.64
CA HIS A 27 -0.81 -2.72 17.23
C HIS A 27 -0.34 -2.79 15.75
N ILE A 28 -0.65 -1.80 14.92
CA ILE A 28 -0.27 -1.77 13.50
C ILE A 28 1.25 -1.89 13.28
N PRO A 29 2.11 -1.25 14.11
CA PRO A 29 3.55 -1.47 13.99
C PRO A 29 4.00 -2.91 14.16
N GLU A 30 3.30 -3.73 14.95
CA GLU A 30 3.61 -5.15 15.06
C GLU A 30 3.25 -5.89 13.77
N VAL A 31 2.10 -5.57 13.17
CA VAL A 31 1.66 -6.14 11.89
C VAL A 31 2.69 -5.86 10.79
N PHE A 32 3.17 -4.62 10.66
CA PHE A 32 4.24 -4.28 9.72
C PHE A 32 5.51 -5.08 9.99
N ARG A 33 6.04 -5.07 11.22
CA ARG A 33 7.27 -5.80 11.54
C ARG A 33 7.17 -7.29 11.19
N LYS A 34 6.04 -7.91 11.51
CA LYS A 34 5.80 -9.32 11.20
C LYS A 34 5.76 -9.59 9.70
N LEU A 35 5.10 -8.73 8.93
CA LEU A 35 5.06 -8.85 7.47
C LEU A 35 6.44 -8.63 6.82
N LEU A 36 7.23 -7.67 7.32
CA LEU A 36 8.57 -7.38 6.81
C LEU A 36 9.57 -8.51 7.13
N ASP A 37 9.44 -9.13 8.31
CA ASP A 37 10.32 -10.22 8.73
C ASP A 37 9.94 -11.58 8.12
N ALA A 38 8.67 -11.77 7.79
CA ALA A 38 8.13 -13.06 7.33
C ALA A 38 8.82 -13.58 6.07
N LYS A 39 9.18 -14.87 6.08
CA LYS A 39 9.86 -15.54 4.96
C LYS A 39 8.94 -16.47 4.19
N SER A 40 7.85 -16.89 4.81
CA SER A 40 6.77 -17.63 4.15
C SER A 40 5.39 -17.10 4.57
N PRO A 41 4.32 -17.45 3.82
CA PRO A 41 2.96 -17.05 4.17
C PRO A 41 2.54 -17.50 5.59
N GLU A 42 3.04 -18.64 6.06
CA GLU A 42 2.75 -19.19 7.38
C GLU A 42 3.25 -18.28 8.51
N ASP A 43 4.39 -17.61 8.32
CA ASP A 43 4.96 -16.66 9.29
C ASP A 43 4.07 -15.40 9.47
N ALA A 44 3.29 -15.07 8.43
CA ALA A 44 2.44 -13.88 8.37
C ALA A 44 0.97 -14.16 8.72
N VAL A 45 0.61 -15.41 9.05
CA VAL A 45 -0.77 -15.76 9.40
C VAL A 45 -1.25 -14.92 10.59
N GLY A 46 -2.38 -14.24 10.40
CA GLY A 46 -2.96 -13.35 11.41
C GLY A 46 -2.41 -11.92 11.41
N TYR A 47 -1.38 -11.62 10.62
CA TYR A 47 -0.84 -10.28 10.44
C TYR A 47 -1.25 -9.73 9.07
N ARG A 48 -2.43 -9.12 9.03
CA ARG A 48 -2.99 -8.50 7.82
C ARG A 48 -3.58 -7.14 8.15
N PHE A 49 -3.74 -6.30 7.13
CA PHE A 49 -4.31 -4.96 7.29
C PHE A 49 -5.83 -4.89 7.07
N ASP A 50 -6.44 -5.94 6.50
CA ASP A 50 -7.90 -6.04 6.38
C ASP A 50 -8.55 -6.10 7.75
N GLY A 51 -9.62 -5.32 7.95
CA GLY A 51 -10.22 -5.14 9.28
C GLY A 51 -9.48 -4.13 10.17
N HIS A 52 -8.38 -3.55 9.69
CA HIS A 52 -7.54 -2.63 10.47
C HIS A 52 -7.40 -1.26 9.84
N LEU A 53 -6.85 -1.20 8.62
CA LEU A 53 -6.71 0.04 7.85
C LEU A 53 -7.97 0.33 7.02
N GLU A 54 -8.61 -0.75 6.57
CA GLU A 54 -9.83 -0.70 5.77
C GLU A 54 -10.76 -1.87 6.12
N ILE A 55 -12.05 -1.72 5.81
CA ILE A 55 -13.02 -2.82 5.74
C ILE A 55 -13.78 -2.66 4.41
N GLN A 56 -13.52 -3.54 3.43
CA GLN A 56 -14.14 -3.46 2.10
C GLN A 56 -13.93 -2.10 1.43
N SER A 57 -12.69 -1.60 1.46
CA SER A 57 -12.28 -0.27 1.00
C SER A 57 -12.86 0.91 1.80
N MET A 58 -13.53 0.67 2.92
CA MET A 58 -13.91 1.73 3.86
C MET A 58 -12.76 2.02 4.82
N LEU A 59 -12.13 3.19 4.66
CA LEU A 59 -10.89 3.60 5.30
C LEU A 59 -11.09 4.05 6.75
N PHE A 60 -10.11 3.71 7.58
CA PHE A 60 -9.97 4.22 8.95
C PHE A 60 -8.77 5.16 9.04
N GLU A 61 -8.73 6.01 10.06
CA GLU A 61 -7.69 7.05 10.20
C GLU A 61 -6.26 6.51 10.10
N ALA A 62 -6.00 5.30 10.61
CA ALA A 62 -4.70 4.63 10.51
C ALA A 62 -4.23 4.32 9.07
N ALA A 63 -5.12 4.34 8.07
CA ALA A 63 -4.77 4.17 6.66
C ALA A 63 -3.77 5.22 6.18
N VAL A 64 -4.00 6.48 6.55
CA VAL A 64 -3.22 7.64 6.08
C VAL A 64 -1.72 7.50 6.43
N PRO A 65 -1.32 7.27 7.70
CA PRO A 65 0.09 7.05 8.05
C PRO A 65 0.63 5.71 7.55
N ALA A 66 -0.20 4.74 7.21
CA ALA A 66 0.26 3.45 6.67
C ALA A 66 0.77 3.56 5.22
N VAL A 67 0.20 4.46 4.40
CA VAL A 67 0.63 4.66 2.99
C VAL A 67 2.14 4.89 2.85
N PRO A 68 2.78 5.88 3.52
CA PRO A 68 4.21 6.10 3.38
C PRO A 68 5.06 4.93 3.93
N VAL A 69 4.58 4.22 4.96
CA VAL A 69 5.24 3.01 5.47
C VAL A 69 5.20 1.89 4.42
N ILE A 70 4.06 1.70 3.74
CA ILE A 70 3.93 0.73 2.64
C ILE A 70 4.90 1.08 1.51
N LEU A 71 4.93 2.34 1.07
CA LEU A 71 5.85 2.80 0.02
C LEU A 71 7.31 2.56 0.38
N ALA A 72 7.71 2.91 1.61
CA ALA A 72 9.06 2.65 2.12
C ALA A 72 9.36 1.14 2.17
N SER A 73 8.39 0.32 2.59
CA SER A 73 8.51 -1.14 2.66
C SER A 73 8.76 -1.75 1.27
N LEU A 74 8.04 -1.27 0.24
CA LEU A 74 8.20 -1.77 -1.12
C LEU A 74 9.62 -1.53 -1.66
N MET A 75 10.34 -0.53 -1.15
CA MET A 75 11.75 -0.27 -1.50
C MET A 75 12.74 -1.25 -0.90
N GLU A 76 12.33 -2.09 0.04
CA GLU A 76 13.18 -3.06 0.72
C GLU A 76 13.06 -4.46 0.10
N GLU A 77 13.93 -5.37 0.54
CA GLU A 77 13.82 -6.79 0.17
C GLU A 77 12.65 -7.42 0.93
N LEU A 78 11.69 -7.95 0.18
CA LEU A 78 10.47 -8.56 0.71
C LEU A 78 10.25 -9.92 0.08
N ALA A 79 9.67 -10.84 0.86
CA ALA A 79 9.08 -12.04 0.29
C ALA A 79 7.94 -11.65 -0.68
N LEU A 80 7.78 -12.42 -1.77
CA LEU A 80 6.82 -12.09 -2.82
C LEU A 80 5.38 -11.91 -2.30
N PHE A 81 4.95 -12.78 -1.39
CA PHE A 81 3.60 -12.69 -0.82
C PHE A 81 3.40 -11.41 0.00
N ALA A 82 4.42 -10.95 0.74
CA ALA A 82 4.36 -9.73 1.53
C ALA A 82 4.30 -8.51 0.62
N ARG A 83 5.11 -8.50 -0.45
CA ARG A 83 5.07 -7.46 -1.50
C ARG A 83 3.69 -7.35 -2.14
N SER A 84 3.10 -8.47 -2.57
CA SER A 84 1.74 -8.48 -3.13
C SER A 84 0.69 -8.03 -2.12
N HIS A 85 0.79 -8.47 -0.85
CA HIS A 85 -0.14 -8.02 0.20
C HIS A 85 -0.09 -6.50 0.41
N LEU A 86 1.11 -5.92 0.42
CA LEU A 86 1.30 -4.48 0.56
C LEU A 86 0.74 -3.69 -0.63
N LEU A 87 0.92 -4.19 -1.87
CA LEU A 87 0.36 -3.54 -3.05
C LEU A 87 -1.17 -3.64 -3.11
N VAL A 88 -1.74 -4.80 -2.80
CA VAL A 88 -3.21 -4.94 -2.68
C VAL A 88 -3.77 -4.02 -1.59
N THR A 89 -3.08 -3.93 -0.44
CA THR A 89 -3.47 -3.00 0.62
C THR A 89 -3.43 -1.57 0.11
N LEU A 90 -2.33 -1.15 -0.52
CA LEU A 90 -2.20 0.20 -1.09
C LEU A 90 -3.31 0.51 -2.10
N LEU A 91 -3.67 -0.45 -2.96
CA LEU A 91 -4.78 -0.32 -3.90
C LEU A 91 -6.10 0.00 -3.17
N PHE A 92 -6.43 -0.70 -2.09
CA PHE A 92 -7.61 -0.36 -1.27
C PHE A 92 -7.49 1.02 -0.63
N LEU A 93 -6.30 1.42 -0.16
CA LEU A 93 -6.13 2.73 0.47
C LEU A 93 -6.30 3.90 -0.49
N VAL A 94 -5.91 3.74 -1.77
CA VAL A 94 -6.03 4.81 -2.78
C VAL A 94 -7.38 4.83 -3.50
N SER A 95 -8.11 3.70 -3.51
CA SER A 95 -9.44 3.58 -4.14
C SER A 95 -10.59 3.74 -3.14
N GLY A 96 -10.31 3.68 -1.84
CA GLY A 96 -11.31 3.64 -0.79
C GLY A 96 -11.93 5.00 -0.43
N GLU A 97 -12.94 4.94 0.45
CA GLU A 97 -13.64 6.09 1.01
C GLU A 97 -13.63 6.04 2.54
N SER A 98 -13.73 7.18 3.20
CA SER A 98 -13.77 7.22 4.67
C SER A 98 -14.95 6.42 5.23
N HIS A 99 -14.69 5.51 6.17
CA HIS A 99 -15.74 4.72 6.82
C HIS A 99 -16.76 5.65 7.53
N SER A 100 -18.04 5.26 7.58
CA SER A 100 -19.12 6.07 8.19
C SER A 100 -18.81 6.53 9.63
N SER A 101 -18.16 5.65 10.40
CA SER A 101 -17.67 5.96 11.75
C SER A 101 -16.61 7.07 11.81
N GLU A 102 -15.81 7.23 10.75
CA GLU A 102 -14.82 8.31 10.60
C GLU A 102 -15.51 9.61 10.17
N LEU A 103 -16.51 9.52 9.28
CA LEU A 103 -17.35 10.67 8.92
C LEU A 103 -18.02 11.26 10.16
N ALA A 104 -18.62 10.40 11.00
CA ALA A 104 -19.24 10.80 12.27
C ALA A 104 -18.24 11.44 13.26
N ALA A 105 -16.94 11.19 13.09
CA ALA A 105 -15.87 11.78 13.88
C ALA A 105 -15.20 13.00 13.20
N GLY A 106 -15.72 13.45 12.06
CA GLY A 106 -15.18 14.59 11.31
C GLY A 106 -13.92 14.27 10.49
N ARG A 107 -13.61 13.00 10.23
CA ARG A 107 -12.49 12.54 9.38
C ARG A 107 -12.98 12.08 8.01
N GLU A 108 -13.49 13.02 7.23
CA GLU A 108 -14.11 12.72 5.93
C GLU A 108 -13.10 12.59 4.77
N GLY A 109 -11.94 13.22 4.88
CA GLY A 109 -10.96 13.36 3.80
C GLY A 109 -9.91 12.24 3.68
N LEU A 110 -10.12 11.07 4.28
CA LEU A 110 -9.08 10.02 4.32
C LEU A 110 -8.68 9.53 2.93
N SER A 111 -9.62 9.43 1.99
CA SER A 111 -9.34 9.02 0.62
C SER A 111 -8.37 9.97 -0.08
N GLY A 112 -8.62 11.28 -0.01
CA GLY A 112 -7.72 12.31 -0.56
C GLY A 112 -6.35 12.31 0.13
N GLU A 113 -6.31 12.13 1.44
CA GLU A 113 -5.04 12.06 2.19
C GLU A 113 -4.19 10.83 1.80
N CYS A 114 -4.83 9.66 1.62
CA CYS A 114 -4.16 8.46 1.14
C CYS A 114 -3.68 8.61 -0.32
N TYR A 115 -4.53 9.19 -1.18
CA TYR A 115 -4.22 9.47 -2.57
C TYR A 115 -2.96 10.34 -2.70
N GLU A 116 -2.93 11.49 -2.03
CA GLU A 116 -1.78 12.43 -2.09
C GLU A 116 -0.49 11.77 -1.58
N LYS A 117 -0.58 11.01 -0.49
CA LYS A 117 0.59 10.27 0.04
C LYS A 117 1.09 9.18 -0.91
N ALA A 118 0.20 8.48 -1.59
CA ALA A 118 0.60 7.46 -2.56
C ALA A 118 1.35 8.10 -3.74
N ARG A 119 0.92 9.29 -4.16
CA ARG A 119 1.57 10.07 -5.23
C ARG A 119 2.98 10.52 -4.90
N GLU A 120 3.29 10.81 -3.64
CA GLU A 120 4.67 11.08 -3.20
C GLU A 120 5.61 9.91 -3.53
N GLY A 121 5.09 8.68 -3.58
CA GLY A 121 5.81 7.45 -3.92
C GLY A 121 5.63 6.95 -5.36
N LEU A 122 5.14 7.77 -6.29
CA LEU A 122 4.74 7.37 -7.65
C LEU A 122 5.78 6.48 -8.39
N TRP A 123 7.06 6.83 -8.31
CA TRP A 123 8.13 6.06 -8.96
C TRP A 123 8.40 4.69 -8.32
N VAL A 124 8.09 4.52 -7.03
CA VAL A 124 8.11 3.20 -6.38
C VAL A 124 7.08 2.31 -7.06
N ILE A 125 5.88 2.81 -7.32
CA ILE A 125 4.78 2.05 -7.92
C ILE A 125 5.09 1.73 -9.39
N TYR A 126 5.65 2.67 -10.15
CA TYR A 126 6.17 2.37 -11.50
C TYR A 126 7.22 1.25 -11.51
N ARG A 127 8.11 1.23 -10.52
CA ARG A 127 9.11 0.14 -10.40
C ARG A 127 8.44 -1.20 -10.09
N GLU A 128 7.43 -1.22 -9.23
CA GLU A 128 6.64 -2.42 -8.96
C GLU A 128 5.92 -2.93 -10.22
N ALA A 129 5.42 -2.02 -11.07
CA ALA A 129 4.79 -2.40 -12.35
C ALA A 129 5.77 -3.15 -13.28
N VAL A 130 7.07 -2.79 -13.28
CA VAL A 130 8.08 -3.43 -14.13
C VAL A 130 8.59 -4.75 -13.56
N SER A 131 8.74 -4.86 -12.24
CA SER A 131 9.58 -5.89 -11.62
C SER A 131 8.99 -6.59 -10.39
N GLY A 132 7.84 -6.13 -9.90
CA GLY A 132 7.14 -6.69 -8.76
C GLY A 132 5.80 -7.29 -9.18
N ASP A 133 4.75 -6.89 -8.49
CA ASP A 133 3.37 -7.28 -8.81
C ASP A 133 2.80 -6.32 -9.87
N THR A 134 3.00 -6.67 -11.15
CA THR A 134 2.66 -5.81 -12.29
C THR A 134 1.19 -5.41 -12.33
N GLU A 135 0.27 -6.32 -12.01
CA GLU A 135 -1.18 -6.09 -12.11
C GLU A 135 -1.63 -5.04 -11.11
N ASN A 136 -1.40 -5.29 -9.81
CA ASN A 136 -1.80 -4.36 -8.75
C ASN A 136 -1.12 -2.99 -8.88
N ALA A 137 0.14 -2.96 -9.32
CA ALA A 137 0.85 -1.69 -9.51
C ALA A 137 0.26 -0.86 -10.68
N LEU A 138 -0.17 -1.49 -11.77
CA LEU A 138 -0.84 -0.79 -12.87
C LEU A 138 -2.22 -0.26 -12.46
N ASP A 139 -2.98 -1.04 -11.67
CA ASP A 139 -4.28 -0.60 -11.15
C ASP A 139 -4.14 0.61 -10.21
N ILE A 140 -3.11 0.63 -9.36
CA ILE A 140 -2.81 1.79 -8.52
C ILE A 140 -2.45 3.01 -9.40
N LEU A 141 -1.59 2.83 -10.41
CA LEU A 141 -1.18 3.92 -11.30
C LEU A 141 -2.36 4.50 -12.08
N GLU A 142 -3.32 3.67 -12.50
CA GLU A 142 -4.55 4.14 -13.16
C GLU A 142 -5.38 5.07 -12.27
N ILE A 143 -5.26 4.94 -10.95
CA ILE A 143 -5.93 5.81 -9.99
C ILE A 143 -5.12 7.09 -9.73
N ILE A 144 -3.82 6.95 -9.42
CA ILE A 144 -3.04 8.05 -8.83
C ILE A 144 -2.18 8.86 -9.81
N GLU A 145 -1.98 8.38 -11.04
CA GLU A 145 -1.19 9.08 -12.04
C GLU A 145 -2.04 10.14 -12.75
N GLU A 146 -1.66 11.41 -12.63
CA GLU A 146 -2.32 12.51 -13.32
C GLU A 146 -1.78 12.76 -14.73
N ASP A 147 -0.54 12.36 -15.01
CA ASP A 147 0.03 12.42 -16.35
C ASP A 147 -0.43 11.20 -17.18
N GLU A 148 -1.65 11.29 -17.71
CA GLU A 148 -2.25 10.25 -18.57
C GLU A 148 -1.34 9.89 -19.75
N SER A 149 -0.56 10.86 -20.26
CA SER A 149 0.35 10.65 -21.39
C SER A 149 1.52 9.75 -20.98
N ARG A 150 2.10 9.98 -19.80
CA ARG A 150 3.14 9.13 -19.20
C ARG A 150 2.58 7.74 -18.91
N PHE A 151 1.42 7.63 -18.26
CA PHE A 151 0.82 6.33 -17.95
C PHE A 151 0.57 5.50 -19.22
N THR A 152 -0.06 6.10 -20.22
CA THR A 152 -0.36 5.43 -21.50
C THR A 152 0.91 4.96 -22.20
N ALA A 153 1.92 5.84 -22.31
CA ALA A 153 3.19 5.50 -22.94
C ALA A 153 3.92 4.38 -22.18
N PHE A 154 3.94 4.44 -20.85
CA PHE A 154 4.54 3.43 -20.00
C PHE A 154 3.84 2.06 -20.17
N ARG A 155 2.50 2.03 -20.07
CA ARG A 155 1.70 0.80 -20.16
C ARG A 155 1.90 0.09 -21.49
N ALA A 156 1.85 0.83 -22.60
CA ALA A 156 2.10 0.29 -23.94
C ALA A 156 3.52 -0.29 -24.07
N ALA A 157 4.52 0.43 -23.57
CA ALA A 157 5.92 0.01 -23.62
C ALA A 157 6.20 -1.22 -22.73
N LEU A 158 5.50 -1.37 -21.60
CA LEU A 158 5.59 -2.53 -20.73
C LEU A 158 4.93 -3.77 -21.36
N GLN A 159 3.73 -3.63 -21.92
CA GLN A 159 3.01 -4.70 -22.61
C GLN A 159 3.82 -5.28 -23.78
N GLU A 160 4.45 -4.43 -24.58
CA GLU A 160 5.31 -4.87 -25.69
C GLU A 160 6.49 -5.73 -25.19
N ARG A 161 7.12 -5.35 -24.07
CA ARG A 161 8.24 -6.09 -23.48
C ARG A 161 7.80 -7.44 -22.91
N LEU A 162 6.68 -7.48 -22.20
CA LEU A 162 6.12 -8.72 -21.65
C LEU A 162 5.75 -9.71 -22.77
N ALA A 163 5.14 -9.23 -23.85
CA ALA A 163 4.82 -10.05 -25.01
C ALA A 163 6.07 -10.63 -25.70
N LYS A 164 7.16 -9.85 -25.79
CA LYS A 164 8.45 -10.33 -26.32
C LYS A 164 9.07 -11.42 -25.43
N GLN A 165 8.99 -11.29 -24.11
CA GLN A 165 9.51 -12.29 -23.17
C GLN A 165 8.74 -13.61 -23.24
N GLN A 166 7.43 -13.56 -23.44
CA GLN A 166 6.60 -14.76 -23.57
C GLN A 166 6.87 -15.52 -24.88
N LYS A 167 7.16 -14.83 -25.98
CA LYS A 167 7.49 -15.45 -27.28
C LYS A 167 8.89 -16.07 -27.35
N GLY A 168 9.79 -15.68 -26.44
CA GLY A 168 11.17 -16.19 -26.37
C GLY A 168 11.35 -17.35 -25.39
N ARG A 169 10.30 -17.75 -24.68
CA ARG A 169 10.22 -18.96 -23.84
C ARG A 169 9.55 -20.09 -24.61
#